data_AF-A0A484MP71-F1
#
_entry.id   AF-A0A484MP71-F1
#
_cell.length_a   1.000
_cell.length_b   1.000
_cell.length_c   1.000
_cell.angle_alpha   90.00
_cell.angle_beta   90.00
_cell.angle_gamma   90.00
#
_symmetry.space_group_name_H-M   'P 1'
#
loop_
_entity.id
_entity.type
_entity.pdbx_description
1 polymer ?
#
loop_
_entity_poly.entity_id
_entity_poly.type
_entity_poly.pdbx_seq_one_letter_code
_entity_poly.pdbx_strand_id
1 'polypeptide(L)'
;MPLFLTDAEFEGCSHDPRLVAEKADIFIRELYNQLETVKAQADAHSITAEQNCSLVEQKYVSICSEFSALQSQHSQLNSSLDQRLSELAKLQADNQQLHLLSIGKDGEIERLSAEVSELHKSKRQLMDLLGNKDLEISEKNATIKSYLDKIVMLSEKAASREARLSDLESELARSQASCSRLVQEKELIERHNSWINDELTTKVNDLLNLRKTHSKLEADMTAKLSNLERNFSECSNSLMWHKDRSGELEVKLSSLEQELLSSKDTASRTEEQLSSEILTLNKLVELYKESSDEWSKKAGELEGVIKALEAHSNHIETDYKERFEKEVSTRKELEEAVASLKEKLATCEKELERSKAHGNTIPLSSFNTELCIHSVPSTGMVEDDHWLVPTIPGGISGTALAATLIRDGWSLAKMYTKYQEAVDALHHEQLGRKQSQAILERVLHDIEENAGAILDERAEHERLVDAYTVLDEKLKHSLSEKATLESDIEELKADLRRCERDYTLAKQETMDLQKQVCFVMHCYISAPSVTVLSSDLRNKLLLLLDGLIVDYQYGDNRLYRTAGVSLDV
;
A
#
# COMPACT_ATOMS: atom_id res chain seq x y z
N MET A 1 161.28 -142.08 -53.98
CA MET A 1 162.46 -142.19 -53.10
C MET A 1 162.65 -140.95 -52.24
N PRO A 2 162.96 -139.74 -52.76
CA PRO A 2 163.39 -138.59 -51.94
C PRO A 2 162.33 -137.97 -51.00
N LEU A 3 161.18 -138.63 -50.81
CA LEU A 3 160.06 -138.18 -49.97
C LEU A 3 160.04 -138.86 -48.59
N PHE A 4 160.62 -140.06 -48.44
CA PHE A 4 160.63 -140.83 -47.17
C PHE A 4 162.01 -141.39 -46.80
N LEU A 5 162.98 -141.25 -47.70
CA LEU A 5 164.41 -141.51 -47.50
C LEU A 5 165.16 -140.37 -48.19
N THR A 6 166.18 -139.82 -47.55
CA THR A 6 167.18 -139.00 -48.25
C THR A 6 168.14 -139.91 -49.02
N ASP A 7 168.75 -139.41 -50.09
CA ASP A 7 169.57 -140.28 -50.98
C ASP A 7 170.75 -140.94 -50.23
N ALA A 8 171.31 -140.27 -49.21
CA ALA A 8 172.34 -140.83 -48.33
C ALA A 8 171.83 -141.98 -47.43
N GLU A 9 170.57 -141.92 -46.98
CA GLU A 9 169.95 -143.05 -46.27
C GLU A 9 169.57 -144.19 -47.23
N PHE A 10 169.26 -143.88 -48.49
CA PHE A 10 168.96 -144.87 -49.51
C PHE A 10 170.20 -145.69 -49.92
N GLU A 11 171.37 -145.06 -50.10
CA GLU A 11 172.62 -145.79 -50.37
C GLU A 11 172.95 -146.78 -49.23
N GLY A 12 172.88 -146.33 -47.98
CA GLY A 12 173.17 -147.15 -46.80
C GLY A 12 172.17 -148.28 -46.55
N CYS A 13 170.88 -148.10 -46.89
CA CYS A 13 169.86 -149.14 -46.74
C CYS A 13 169.62 -149.99 -48.01
N SER A 14 170.35 -149.74 -49.10
CA SER A 14 170.16 -150.42 -50.41
C SER A 14 170.28 -151.95 -50.38
N HIS A 15 170.89 -152.51 -49.33
CA HIS A 15 171.12 -153.95 -49.16
C HIS A 15 170.02 -154.68 -48.34
N ASP A 16 169.08 -153.97 -47.71
CA ASP A 16 167.91 -154.60 -47.05
C ASP A 16 166.58 -153.92 -47.44
N PRO A 17 165.78 -154.54 -48.35
CA PRO A 17 164.47 -154.03 -48.74
C PRO A 17 163.46 -153.87 -47.59
N ARG A 18 163.63 -154.55 -46.45
CA ARG A 18 162.66 -154.52 -45.33
C ARG A 18 162.69 -153.20 -44.59
N LEU A 19 163.87 -152.67 -44.28
CA LEU A 19 164.03 -151.35 -43.64
C LEU A 19 163.51 -150.22 -44.52
N VAL A 20 163.68 -150.35 -45.84
CA VAL A 20 163.13 -149.41 -46.83
C VAL A 20 161.61 -149.45 -46.85
N ALA A 21 161.01 -150.64 -46.79
CA ALA A 21 159.55 -150.81 -46.72
C ALA A 21 158.96 -150.31 -45.38
N GLU A 22 159.61 -150.59 -44.24
CA GLU A 22 159.12 -150.15 -42.93
C GLU A 22 159.17 -148.62 -42.77
N LYS A 23 160.24 -147.97 -43.26
CA LYS A 23 160.27 -146.49 -43.34
C LYS A 23 159.19 -145.93 -44.27
N ALA A 24 158.92 -146.60 -45.40
CA ALA A 24 157.83 -146.20 -46.29
C ALA A 24 156.46 -146.34 -45.60
N ASP A 25 156.18 -147.46 -44.93
CA ASP A 25 154.91 -147.70 -44.22
C ASP A 25 154.70 -146.74 -43.04
N ILE A 26 155.76 -146.38 -42.31
CA ILE A 26 155.70 -145.36 -41.25
C ILE A 26 155.35 -143.98 -41.86
N PHE A 27 156.05 -143.58 -42.92
CA PHE A 27 155.78 -142.30 -43.60
C PHE A 27 154.39 -142.26 -44.26
N ILE A 28 153.94 -143.38 -44.85
CA ILE A 28 152.61 -143.52 -45.44
C ILE A 28 151.53 -143.45 -44.34
N ARG A 29 151.72 -144.13 -43.19
CA ARG A 29 150.81 -143.99 -42.04
C ARG A 29 150.76 -142.57 -41.51
N GLU A 30 151.89 -141.91 -41.40
CA GLU A 30 151.96 -140.52 -40.94
C GLU A 30 151.27 -139.57 -41.93
N LEU A 31 151.47 -139.73 -43.24
CA LEU A 31 150.71 -139.01 -44.25
C LEU A 31 149.20 -139.33 -44.22
N TYR A 32 148.79 -140.57 -43.94
CA TYR A 32 147.37 -140.90 -43.76
C TYR A 32 146.79 -140.25 -42.49
N ASN A 33 147.53 -140.22 -41.37
CA ASN A 33 147.12 -139.50 -40.16
C ASN A 33 146.99 -137.99 -40.42
N GLN A 34 147.93 -137.40 -41.14
CA GLN A 34 147.90 -135.99 -41.54
C GLN A 34 146.75 -135.70 -42.52
N LEU A 35 146.50 -136.58 -43.49
CA LEU A 35 145.35 -136.49 -44.38
C LEU A 35 144.02 -136.56 -43.60
N GLU A 36 143.88 -137.51 -42.68
CA GLU A 36 142.62 -137.71 -41.94
C GLU A 36 142.38 -136.61 -40.91
N THR A 37 143.44 -136.07 -40.28
CA THR A 37 143.32 -134.88 -39.41
C THR A 37 143.02 -133.62 -40.21
N VAL A 38 143.59 -133.43 -41.40
CA VAL A 38 143.24 -132.30 -42.29
C VAL A 38 141.81 -132.43 -42.83
N LYS A 39 141.33 -133.62 -43.17
CA LYS A 39 139.90 -133.86 -43.48
C LYS A 39 139.02 -133.51 -42.28
N ALA A 40 139.30 -134.08 -41.10
CA ALA A 40 138.50 -133.82 -39.91
C ALA A 40 138.49 -132.33 -39.51
N GLN A 41 139.59 -131.61 -39.75
CA GLN A 41 139.65 -130.14 -39.63
C GLN A 41 138.80 -129.44 -40.71
N ALA A 42 138.87 -129.86 -41.97
CA ALA A 42 138.08 -129.29 -43.05
C ALA A 42 136.57 -129.53 -42.85
N ASP A 43 136.17 -130.73 -42.45
CA ASP A 43 134.78 -131.09 -42.13
C ASP A 43 134.30 -130.32 -40.90
N ALA A 44 135.11 -130.23 -39.83
CA ALA A 44 134.79 -129.41 -38.67
C ALA A 44 134.68 -127.91 -39.02
N HIS A 45 135.52 -127.40 -39.91
CA HIS A 45 135.43 -126.03 -40.42
C HIS A 45 134.19 -125.82 -41.31
N SER A 46 133.79 -126.79 -42.14
CA SER A 46 132.55 -126.74 -42.93
C SER A 46 131.32 -126.72 -42.03
N ILE A 47 131.24 -127.65 -41.07
CA ILE A 47 130.16 -127.70 -40.08
C ILE A 47 130.12 -126.40 -39.25
N THR A 48 131.28 -125.86 -38.85
CA THR A 48 131.36 -124.57 -38.14
C THR A 48 130.90 -123.41 -39.03
N ALA A 49 131.21 -123.42 -40.33
CA ALA A 49 130.76 -122.41 -41.29
C ALA A 49 129.24 -122.50 -41.51
N GLU A 50 128.69 -123.69 -41.75
CA GLU A 50 127.25 -123.94 -41.91
C GLU A 50 126.44 -123.55 -40.67
N GLN A 51 126.94 -123.88 -39.46
CA GLN A 51 126.32 -123.44 -38.20
C GLN A 51 126.36 -121.91 -38.04
N ASN A 52 127.48 -121.27 -38.39
CA ASN A 52 127.59 -119.81 -38.35
C ASN A 52 126.67 -119.13 -39.39
N CYS A 53 126.59 -119.65 -40.62
CA CYS A 53 125.67 -119.18 -41.65
C CYS A 53 124.22 -119.32 -41.18
N SER A 54 123.82 -120.50 -40.69
CA SER A 54 122.48 -120.74 -40.15
C SER A 54 122.12 -119.76 -39.01
N LEU A 55 123.06 -119.49 -38.10
CA LEU A 55 122.88 -118.54 -37.00
C LEU A 55 122.79 -117.08 -37.48
N VAL A 56 123.53 -116.72 -38.53
CA VAL A 56 123.48 -115.38 -39.15
C VAL A 56 122.17 -115.19 -39.93
N GLU A 57 121.73 -116.20 -40.69
CA GLU A 57 120.45 -116.20 -41.40
C GLU A 57 119.27 -116.10 -40.43
N GLN A 58 119.27 -116.89 -39.35
CA GLN A 58 118.22 -116.79 -38.32
C GLN A 58 118.16 -115.39 -37.69
N LYS A 59 119.32 -114.79 -37.38
CA LYS A 59 119.40 -113.41 -36.88
C LYS A 59 118.92 -112.38 -37.90
N TYR A 60 119.30 -112.54 -39.17
CA TYR A 60 118.88 -111.66 -40.26
C TYR A 60 117.36 -111.71 -40.45
N VAL A 61 116.76 -112.91 -40.46
CA VAL A 61 115.30 -113.08 -40.55
C VAL A 61 114.58 -112.47 -39.34
N SER A 62 115.11 -112.67 -38.12
CA SER A 62 114.56 -112.03 -36.91
C SER A 62 114.56 -110.50 -37.06
N ILE A 63 115.73 -109.91 -37.33
CA ILE A 63 115.92 -108.46 -37.48
C ILE A 63 115.08 -107.89 -38.62
N CYS A 64 114.93 -108.59 -39.75
CA CYS A 64 114.06 -108.17 -40.85
C CYS A 64 112.56 -108.22 -40.46
N SER A 65 112.14 -109.21 -39.67
CA SER A 65 110.76 -109.28 -39.17
C SER A 65 110.47 -108.19 -38.13
N GLU A 66 111.41 -107.92 -37.23
CA GLU A 66 111.36 -106.85 -36.24
C GLU A 66 111.35 -105.47 -36.90
N PHE A 67 112.21 -105.25 -37.90
CA PHE A 67 112.24 -104.03 -38.70
C PHE A 67 110.92 -103.81 -39.46
N SER A 68 110.37 -104.87 -40.07
CA SER A 68 109.08 -104.79 -40.78
C SER A 68 107.92 -104.46 -39.82
N ALA A 69 107.93 -105.05 -38.62
CA ALA A 69 106.97 -104.74 -37.57
C ALA A 69 107.11 -103.27 -37.11
N LEU A 70 108.33 -102.81 -36.80
CA LEU A 70 108.63 -101.42 -36.43
C LEU A 70 108.24 -100.43 -37.54
N GLN A 71 108.49 -100.74 -38.81
CA GLN A 71 108.10 -99.91 -39.95
C GLN A 71 106.56 -99.82 -40.05
N SER A 72 105.85 -100.93 -39.86
CA SER A 72 104.38 -100.93 -39.86
C SER A 72 103.80 -100.11 -38.69
N GLN A 73 104.40 -100.22 -37.50
CA GLN A 73 104.02 -99.43 -36.31
C GLN A 73 104.31 -97.95 -36.52
N HIS A 74 105.46 -97.59 -37.10
CA HIS A 74 105.79 -96.21 -37.44
C HIS A 74 104.79 -95.64 -38.46
N SER A 75 104.42 -96.39 -39.50
CA SER A 75 103.41 -95.97 -40.48
C SER A 75 102.02 -95.78 -39.85
N GLN A 76 101.61 -96.69 -38.97
CA GLN A 76 100.36 -96.57 -38.20
C GLN A 76 100.38 -95.33 -37.30
N LEU A 77 101.45 -95.16 -36.50
CA LEU A 77 101.64 -94.01 -35.62
C LEU A 77 101.61 -92.69 -36.41
N ASN A 78 102.32 -92.59 -37.53
CA ASN A 78 102.29 -91.39 -38.38
C ASN A 78 100.87 -91.11 -38.88
N SER A 79 100.17 -92.11 -39.42
CA SER A 79 98.80 -91.93 -39.90
C SER A 79 97.82 -91.49 -38.79
N SER A 80 98.04 -91.96 -37.56
CA SER A 80 97.27 -91.54 -36.38
C SER A 80 97.63 -90.12 -35.92
N LEU A 81 98.91 -89.73 -36.05
CA LEU A 81 99.38 -88.37 -35.77
C LEU A 81 98.79 -87.38 -36.78
N ASP A 82 98.82 -87.70 -38.07
CA ASP A 82 98.21 -86.90 -39.14
C ASP A 82 96.69 -86.72 -38.92
N GLN A 83 96.00 -87.80 -38.50
CA GLN A 83 94.59 -87.73 -38.10
C GLN A 83 94.39 -86.77 -36.92
N ARG A 84 95.14 -86.92 -35.81
CA ARG A 84 95.04 -86.04 -34.64
C ARG A 84 95.39 -84.58 -34.95
N LEU A 85 96.37 -84.32 -35.82
CA LEU A 85 96.68 -82.97 -36.28
C LEU A 85 95.51 -82.37 -37.08
N SER A 86 94.84 -83.17 -37.93
CA SER A 86 93.64 -82.73 -38.66
C SER A 86 92.44 -82.47 -37.75
N GLU A 87 92.29 -83.23 -36.65
CA GLU A 87 91.25 -83.03 -35.63
C GLU A 87 91.52 -81.76 -34.82
N LEU A 88 92.77 -81.57 -34.35
CA LEU A 88 93.16 -80.36 -33.62
C LEU A 88 92.98 -79.09 -34.47
N ALA A 89 93.33 -79.14 -35.76
CA ALA A 89 93.12 -78.01 -36.67
C ALA A 89 91.63 -77.66 -36.85
N LYS A 90 90.74 -78.67 -36.94
CA LYS A 90 89.28 -78.46 -36.98
C LYS A 90 88.77 -77.87 -35.67
N LEU A 91 89.10 -78.49 -34.53
CA LEU A 91 88.69 -78.01 -33.21
C LEU A 91 89.19 -76.58 -32.92
N GLN A 92 90.36 -76.21 -33.43
CA GLN A 92 90.89 -74.84 -33.33
C GLN A 92 90.09 -73.85 -34.19
N ALA A 93 89.70 -74.24 -35.42
CA ALA A 93 88.84 -73.42 -36.27
C ALA A 93 87.42 -73.28 -35.70
N ASP A 94 86.83 -74.38 -35.22
CA ASP A 94 85.51 -74.40 -34.57
C ASP A 94 85.51 -73.53 -33.30
N ASN A 95 86.59 -73.58 -32.50
CA ASN A 95 86.75 -72.74 -31.32
C ASN A 95 86.85 -71.24 -31.68
N GLN A 96 87.61 -70.89 -32.72
CA GLN A 96 87.68 -69.52 -33.24
C GLN A 96 86.33 -69.03 -33.78
N GLN A 97 85.58 -69.88 -34.47
CA GLN A 97 84.22 -69.56 -34.94
C GLN A 97 83.25 -69.34 -33.76
N LEU A 98 83.28 -70.20 -32.75
CA LEU A 98 82.46 -70.04 -31.54
C LEU A 98 82.82 -68.76 -30.76
N HIS A 99 84.11 -68.42 -30.68
CA HIS A 99 84.58 -67.17 -30.06
C HIS A 99 84.06 -65.92 -30.79
N LEU A 100 84.09 -65.92 -32.12
CA LEU A 100 83.51 -64.84 -32.94
C LEU A 100 81.98 -64.74 -32.78
N LEU A 101 81.29 -65.88 -32.67
CA LEU A 101 79.86 -65.92 -32.39
C LEU A 101 79.51 -65.41 -30.98
N SER A 102 80.36 -65.67 -29.96
CA SER A 102 80.21 -65.09 -28.62
C SER A 102 80.30 -63.57 -28.70
N ILE A 103 81.37 -63.01 -29.27
CA ILE A 103 81.55 -61.55 -29.42
C ILE A 103 80.35 -60.91 -30.12
N GLY A 104 79.82 -61.55 -31.16
CA GLY A 104 78.60 -61.09 -31.84
C GLY A 104 77.37 -61.04 -30.92
N LYS A 105 77.19 -62.04 -30.05
CA LYS A 105 76.11 -62.08 -29.06
C LYS A 105 76.32 -61.13 -27.89
N ASP A 106 77.55 -60.96 -27.43
CA ASP A 106 77.91 -60.00 -26.39
C ASP A 106 77.60 -58.56 -26.88
N GLY A 107 77.95 -58.22 -28.13
CA GLY A 107 77.57 -56.95 -28.75
C GLY A 107 76.06 -56.76 -28.99
N GLU A 108 75.32 -57.83 -29.30
CA GLU A 108 73.85 -57.79 -29.34
C GLU A 108 73.25 -57.50 -27.95
N ILE A 109 73.81 -58.11 -26.89
CA ILE A 109 73.39 -57.93 -25.49
C ILE A 109 73.70 -56.49 -25.02
N GLU A 110 74.89 -55.95 -25.31
CA GLU A 110 75.23 -54.56 -24.99
C GLU A 110 74.28 -53.57 -25.67
N ARG A 111 73.98 -53.77 -26.96
CA ARG A 111 73.03 -52.93 -27.72
C ARG A 111 71.63 -52.96 -27.11
N LEU A 112 71.12 -54.15 -26.78
CA LEU A 112 69.81 -54.32 -26.14
C LEU A 112 69.78 -53.73 -24.72
N SER A 113 70.87 -53.85 -23.97
CA SER A 113 71.02 -53.25 -22.64
C SER A 113 70.98 -51.71 -22.70
N ALA A 114 71.64 -51.11 -23.68
CA ALA A 114 71.58 -49.67 -23.93
C ALA A 114 70.15 -49.21 -24.27
N GLU A 115 69.49 -49.89 -25.21
CA GLU A 115 68.10 -49.63 -25.64
C GLU A 115 67.11 -49.73 -24.46
N VAL A 116 67.23 -50.78 -23.64
CA VAL A 116 66.47 -50.95 -22.38
C VAL A 116 66.76 -49.82 -21.38
N SER A 117 68.02 -49.37 -21.27
CA SER A 117 68.37 -48.23 -20.39
C SER A 117 67.71 -46.92 -20.83
N GLU A 118 67.51 -46.72 -22.14
CA GLU A 118 66.88 -45.52 -22.70
C GLU A 118 65.36 -45.56 -22.55
N LEU A 119 64.73 -46.71 -22.79
CA LEU A 119 63.33 -46.95 -22.47
C LEU A 119 63.03 -46.77 -20.97
N HIS A 120 63.96 -47.13 -20.08
CA HIS A 120 63.82 -46.85 -18.64
C HIS A 120 64.00 -45.36 -18.28
N LYS A 121 64.80 -44.58 -19.04
CA LYS A 121 64.91 -43.12 -18.87
C LYS A 121 63.62 -42.43 -19.32
N SER A 122 63.13 -42.73 -20.52
CA SER A 122 61.91 -42.12 -21.07
C SER A 122 60.67 -42.52 -20.28
N LYS A 123 60.55 -43.79 -19.84
CA LYS A 123 59.47 -44.22 -18.93
C LYS A 123 59.47 -43.45 -17.63
N ARG A 124 60.64 -43.15 -17.04
CA ARG A 124 60.72 -42.34 -15.81
C ARG A 124 60.25 -40.91 -16.08
N GLN A 125 60.75 -40.26 -17.13
CA GLN A 125 60.32 -38.93 -17.54
C GLN A 125 58.80 -38.83 -17.78
N LEU A 126 58.19 -39.86 -18.38
CA LEU A 126 56.73 -39.93 -18.57
C LEU A 126 55.97 -40.09 -17.24
N MET A 127 56.48 -40.87 -16.28
CA MET A 127 55.90 -40.96 -14.94
C MET A 127 56.03 -39.63 -14.17
N ASP A 128 57.17 -38.95 -14.28
CA ASP A 128 57.40 -37.64 -13.65
C ASP A 128 56.46 -36.57 -14.25
N LEU A 129 56.25 -36.58 -15.57
CA LEU A 129 55.28 -35.72 -16.25
C LEU A 129 53.83 -36.04 -15.86
N LEU A 130 53.48 -37.33 -15.72
CA LEU A 130 52.15 -37.75 -15.27
C LEU A 130 51.86 -37.26 -13.84
N GLY A 131 52.78 -37.48 -12.90
CA GLY A 131 52.63 -37.00 -11.53
C GLY A 131 52.50 -35.48 -11.42
N ASN A 132 53.22 -34.72 -12.25
CA ASN A 132 53.04 -33.27 -12.35
C ASN A 132 51.65 -32.88 -12.89
N LYS A 133 51.05 -33.68 -13.79
CA LYS A 133 49.70 -33.45 -14.30
C LYS A 133 48.62 -33.86 -13.31
N ASP A 134 48.82 -34.94 -12.55
CA ASP A 134 47.93 -35.32 -11.45
C ASP A 134 47.91 -34.24 -10.35
N LEU A 135 49.07 -33.64 -10.03
CA LEU A 135 49.16 -32.48 -9.14
C LEU A 135 48.39 -31.27 -9.69
N GLU A 136 48.63 -30.88 -10.96
CA GLU A 136 47.89 -29.77 -11.59
C GLU A 136 46.37 -30.00 -11.58
N ILE A 137 45.92 -31.22 -11.90
CA ILE A 137 44.51 -31.63 -11.85
C ILE A 137 43.98 -31.52 -10.41
N SER A 138 44.74 -31.95 -9.41
CA SER A 138 44.35 -31.83 -7.99
C SER A 138 44.19 -30.37 -7.55
N GLU A 139 45.08 -29.47 -7.98
CA GLU A 139 44.98 -28.03 -7.73
C GLU A 139 43.75 -27.43 -8.41
N LYS A 140 43.51 -27.74 -9.70
CA LYS A 140 42.31 -27.26 -10.39
C LYS A 140 41.05 -27.74 -9.68
N ASN A 141 40.98 -29.02 -9.31
CA ASN A 141 39.86 -29.60 -8.58
C ASN A 141 39.64 -28.94 -7.20
N ALA A 142 40.71 -28.55 -6.49
CA ALA A 142 40.60 -27.78 -5.25
C ALA A 142 40.04 -26.37 -5.48
N THR A 143 40.50 -25.67 -6.53
CA THR A 143 39.92 -24.35 -6.88
C THR A 143 38.47 -24.45 -7.30
N ILE A 144 38.09 -25.44 -8.12
CA ILE A 144 36.72 -25.70 -8.55
C ILE A 144 35.81 -25.96 -7.34
N LYS A 145 36.23 -26.80 -6.38
CA LYS A 145 35.50 -27.01 -5.12
C LYS A 145 35.28 -25.69 -4.36
N SER A 146 36.31 -24.88 -4.17
CA SER A 146 36.15 -23.59 -3.47
C SER A 146 35.23 -22.60 -4.20
N TYR A 147 35.13 -22.67 -5.53
CA TYR A 147 34.14 -21.89 -6.29
C TYR A 147 32.72 -22.45 -6.13
N LEU A 148 32.53 -23.77 -6.13
CA LEU A 148 31.25 -24.42 -5.88
C LEU A 148 30.75 -24.12 -4.46
N ASP A 149 31.59 -24.27 -3.44
CA ASP A 149 31.29 -23.92 -2.05
C ASP A 149 30.84 -22.45 -1.94
N LYS A 150 31.54 -21.54 -2.64
CA LYS A 150 31.18 -20.12 -2.69
C LYS A 150 29.84 -19.87 -3.39
N ILE A 151 29.51 -20.61 -4.44
CA ILE A 151 28.22 -20.52 -5.15
C ILE A 151 27.09 -21.02 -4.24
N VAL A 152 27.25 -22.16 -3.56
CA VAL A 152 26.27 -22.68 -2.59
C VAL A 152 26.05 -21.68 -1.45
N MET A 153 27.13 -21.22 -0.82
CA MET A 153 27.07 -20.22 0.26
C MET A 153 26.48 -18.86 -0.18
N LEU A 154 26.46 -18.54 -1.47
CA LEU A 154 25.79 -17.35 -2.01
C LEU A 154 24.30 -17.62 -2.32
N SER A 155 23.97 -18.82 -2.82
CA SER A 155 22.60 -19.27 -3.08
C SER A 155 21.79 -19.37 -1.79
N GLU A 156 22.34 -20.00 -0.74
CA GLU A 156 21.73 -20.02 0.60
C GLU A 156 21.49 -18.61 1.16
N LYS A 157 22.43 -17.68 0.91
CA LYS A 157 22.31 -16.26 1.28
C LYS A 157 21.38 -15.46 0.37
N ALA A 158 20.96 -15.99 -0.78
CA ALA A 158 19.88 -15.43 -1.58
C ALA A 158 18.54 -15.91 -1.03
N ALA A 159 18.33 -17.24 -0.96
CA ALA A 159 17.09 -17.84 -0.47
C ALA A 159 16.71 -17.38 0.95
N SER A 160 17.68 -17.24 1.87
CA SER A 160 17.42 -16.73 3.23
C SER A 160 17.11 -15.23 3.30
N ARG A 161 17.48 -14.44 2.28
CA ARG A 161 17.02 -13.04 2.15
C ARG A 161 15.64 -12.98 1.50
N GLU A 162 15.39 -13.82 0.50
CA GLU A 162 14.12 -13.90 -0.23
C GLU A 162 12.97 -14.35 0.68
N ALA A 163 13.20 -15.36 1.53
CA ALA A 163 12.27 -15.73 2.60
C ALA A 163 11.95 -14.54 3.54
N ARG A 164 12.98 -13.80 3.98
CA ARG A 164 12.82 -12.62 4.84
C ARG A 164 12.13 -11.44 4.13
N LEU A 165 12.28 -11.31 2.81
CA LEU A 165 11.52 -10.33 2.02
C LEU A 165 10.03 -10.72 1.98
N SER A 166 9.72 -11.99 1.72
CA SER A 166 8.35 -12.51 1.76
C SER A 166 7.68 -12.32 3.13
N ASP A 167 8.41 -12.57 4.23
CA ASP A 167 7.95 -12.27 5.59
C ASP A 167 7.58 -10.78 5.75
N LEU A 168 8.49 -9.88 5.36
CA LEU A 168 8.31 -8.41 5.46
C LEU A 168 7.20 -7.88 4.54
N GLU A 169 7.02 -8.47 3.35
CA GLU A 169 5.90 -8.17 2.44
C GLU A 169 4.57 -8.59 3.07
N SER A 170 4.53 -9.73 3.76
CA SER A 170 3.35 -10.15 4.53
C SER A 170 3.05 -9.22 5.71
N GLU A 171 4.08 -8.65 6.35
CA GLU A 171 3.92 -7.64 7.41
C GLU A 171 3.43 -6.31 6.84
N LEU A 172 3.98 -5.88 5.71
CA LEU A 172 3.56 -4.67 5.00
C LEU A 172 2.09 -4.79 4.59
N ALA A 173 1.68 -5.88 3.94
CA ALA A 173 0.29 -6.12 3.54
C ALA A 173 -0.68 -6.13 4.75
N ARG A 174 -0.29 -6.78 5.86
CA ARG A 174 -1.06 -6.75 7.12
C ARG A 174 -1.17 -5.33 7.70
N SER A 175 -0.08 -4.56 7.67
CA SER A 175 -0.07 -3.18 8.16
C SER A 175 -0.95 -2.27 7.29
N GLN A 176 -0.86 -2.40 5.96
CA GLN A 176 -1.68 -1.65 4.99
C GLN A 176 -3.17 -1.94 5.19
N ALA A 177 -3.57 -3.21 5.33
CA ALA A 177 -4.96 -3.58 5.62
C ALA A 177 -5.47 -2.97 6.93
N SER A 178 -4.63 -2.94 7.98
CA SER A 178 -4.97 -2.28 9.25
C SER A 178 -5.10 -0.77 9.09
N CYS A 179 -4.21 -0.13 8.33
CA CYS A 179 -4.31 1.30 8.00
C CYS A 179 -5.57 1.61 7.19
N SER A 180 -5.94 0.80 6.19
CA SER A 180 -7.18 0.98 5.43
C SER A 180 -8.43 0.90 6.32
N ARG A 181 -8.47 -0.06 7.26
CA ARG A 181 -9.54 -0.14 8.27
C ARG A 181 -9.59 1.12 9.16
N LEU A 182 -8.43 1.57 9.66
CA LEU A 182 -8.34 2.77 10.51
C LEU A 182 -8.74 4.05 9.76
N VAL A 183 -8.47 4.15 8.45
CA VAL A 183 -8.94 5.24 7.60
C VAL A 183 -10.47 5.19 7.45
N GLN A 184 -11.06 4.02 7.19
CA GLN A 184 -12.52 3.86 7.13
C GLN A 184 -13.19 4.23 8.46
N GLU A 185 -12.64 3.79 9.59
CA GLU A 185 -13.12 4.14 10.93
C GLU A 185 -13.00 5.66 11.20
N LYS A 186 -11.88 6.29 10.82
CA LYS A 186 -11.70 7.75 10.88
C LYS A 186 -12.76 8.49 10.06
N GLU A 187 -12.97 8.12 8.80
CA GLU A 187 -13.96 8.79 7.94
C GLU A 187 -15.40 8.62 8.47
N LEU A 188 -15.73 7.47 9.06
CA LEU A 188 -17.04 7.25 9.69
C LEU A 188 -17.25 8.17 10.90
N ILE A 189 -16.22 8.36 11.73
CA ILE A 189 -16.23 9.31 12.85
C ILE A 189 -16.32 10.75 12.34
N GLU A 190 -15.61 11.12 11.28
CA GLU A 190 -15.68 12.45 10.67
C GLU A 190 -17.07 12.76 10.10
N ARG A 191 -17.70 11.81 9.38
CA ARG A 191 -19.09 11.92 8.91
C ARG A 191 -20.10 12.02 10.05
N HIS A 192 -19.87 11.33 11.18
CA HIS A 192 -20.74 11.41 12.35
C HIS A 192 -20.61 12.78 13.04
N ASN A 193 -19.38 13.29 13.18
CA ASN A 193 -19.12 14.62 13.74
C ASN A 193 -19.70 15.74 12.88
N SER A 194 -19.61 15.65 11.53
CA SER A 194 -20.25 16.64 10.66
C SER A 194 -21.77 16.61 10.82
N TRP A 195 -22.40 15.42 10.88
CA TRP A 195 -23.84 15.31 11.11
C TRP A 195 -24.30 15.86 12.47
N ILE A 196 -23.53 15.62 13.55
CA ILE A 196 -23.80 16.23 14.87
C ILE A 196 -23.68 17.75 14.80
N ASN A 197 -22.66 18.27 14.12
CA ASN A 197 -22.48 19.71 13.95
C ASN A 197 -23.63 20.32 13.13
N ASP A 198 -24.04 19.69 12.04
CA ASP A 198 -25.15 20.15 11.21
C ASP A 198 -26.45 20.21 12.02
N GLU A 199 -26.79 19.15 12.76
CA GLU A 199 -27.97 19.11 13.64
C GLU A 199 -27.86 20.08 14.83
N LEU A 200 -26.66 20.38 15.32
CA LEU A 200 -26.45 21.47 16.28
C LEU A 200 -26.74 22.83 15.62
N THR A 201 -26.30 23.07 14.38
CA THR A 201 -26.60 24.33 13.68
C THR A 201 -28.07 24.47 13.29
N THR A 202 -28.79 23.39 12.96
CA THR A 202 -30.26 23.46 12.74
C THR A 202 -30.94 23.90 14.04
N LYS A 203 -30.65 23.25 15.17
CA LYS A 203 -31.23 23.58 16.49
C LYS A 203 -30.85 24.99 16.97
N VAL A 204 -29.64 25.46 16.71
CA VAL A 204 -29.25 26.85 17.00
C VAL A 204 -30.03 27.83 16.12
N ASN A 205 -30.22 27.54 14.83
CA ASN A 205 -31.04 28.38 13.94
C ASN A 205 -32.52 28.38 14.31
N ASP A 206 -33.08 27.24 14.70
CA ASP A 206 -34.46 27.11 15.21
C ASP A 206 -34.65 27.96 16.47
N LEU A 207 -33.74 27.87 17.45
CA LEU A 207 -33.78 28.68 18.67
C LEU A 207 -33.59 30.18 18.39
N LEU A 208 -32.72 30.55 17.44
CA LEU A 208 -32.56 31.95 17.00
C LEU A 208 -33.83 32.46 16.32
N ASN A 209 -34.51 31.63 15.53
CA ASN A 209 -35.76 32.02 14.87
C ASN A 209 -36.92 32.12 15.86
N LEU A 210 -37.02 31.20 16.82
CA LEU A 210 -37.98 31.29 17.94
C LEU A 210 -37.73 32.54 18.80
N ARG A 211 -36.46 32.89 19.06
CA ARG A 211 -36.11 34.13 19.77
C ARG A 211 -36.50 35.38 18.97
N LYS A 212 -36.31 35.37 17.64
CA LYS A 212 -36.76 36.47 16.76
C LYS A 212 -38.28 36.61 16.73
N THR A 213 -39.05 35.52 16.76
CA THR A 213 -40.52 35.61 16.79
C THR A 213 -41.02 36.05 18.17
N HIS A 214 -40.42 35.57 19.26
CA HIS A 214 -40.69 36.06 20.62
C HIS A 214 -40.43 37.56 20.73
N SER A 215 -39.24 38.06 20.37
CA SER A 215 -38.94 39.49 20.51
C SER A 215 -39.72 40.41 19.56
N LYS A 216 -40.23 39.89 18.43
CA LYS A 216 -41.26 40.58 17.64
C LYS A 216 -42.59 40.67 18.39
N LEU A 217 -43.05 39.57 18.97
CA LEU A 217 -44.30 39.54 19.74
C LEU A 217 -44.19 40.41 21.01
N GLU A 218 -43.05 40.43 21.69
CA GLU A 218 -42.75 41.33 22.81
C GLU A 218 -42.81 42.80 22.38
N ALA A 219 -42.25 43.16 21.22
CA ALA A 219 -42.36 44.50 20.63
C ALA A 219 -43.81 44.86 20.26
N ASP A 220 -44.54 43.96 19.60
CA ASP A 220 -45.96 44.16 19.24
C ASP A 220 -46.85 44.33 20.49
N MET A 221 -46.57 43.57 21.56
CA MET A 221 -47.34 43.63 22.80
C MET A 221 -46.99 44.85 23.65
N THR A 222 -45.72 45.29 23.68
CA THR A 222 -45.35 46.56 24.33
C THR A 222 -45.84 47.79 23.56
N ALA A 223 -45.91 47.73 22.23
CA ALA A 223 -46.58 48.75 21.40
C ALA A 223 -48.09 48.78 21.66
N LYS A 224 -48.75 47.63 21.83
CA LYS A 224 -50.18 47.56 22.21
C LYS A 224 -50.41 48.10 23.62
N LEU A 225 -49.57 47.73 24.59
CA LEU A 225 -49.67 48.20 25.98
C LEU A 225 -49.50 49.72 26.05
N SER A 226 -48.42 50.29 25.49
CA SER A 226 -48.22 51.74 25.48
C SER A 226 -49.32 52.52 24.75
N ASN A 227 -49.93 51.94 23.70
CA ASN A 227 -51.09 52.53 23.04
C ASN A 227 -52.37 52.47 23.92
N LEU A 228 -52.56 51.39 24.68
CA LEU A 228 -53.65 51.27 25.66
C LEU A 228 -53.44 52.19 26.87
N GLU A 229 -52.21 52.36 27.34
CA GLU A 229 -51.82 53.30 28.40
C GLU A 229 -52.07 54.75 27.96
N ARG A 230 -51.70 55.10 26.71
CA ARG A 230 -52.04 56.40 26.10
C ARG A 230 -53.56 56.62 26.07
N ASN A 231 -54.31 55.69 25.48
CA ASN A 231 -55.78 55.75 25.44
C ASN A 231 -56.40 55.85 26.84
N PHE A 232 -55.88 55.12 27.84
CA PHE A 232 -56.34 55.19 29.22
C PHE A 232 -56.05 56.56 29.85
N SER A 233 -54.86 57.13 29.60
CA SER A 233 -54.52 58.47 30.06
C SER A 233 -55.41 59.55 29.42
N GLU A 234 -55.75 59.40 28.14
CA GLU A 234 -56.68 60.30 27.43
C GLU A 234 -58.11 60.17 27.95
N CYS A 235 -58.61 58.94 28.18
CA CYS A 235 -59.89 58.70 28.83
C CYS A 235 -59.92 59.24 30.28
N SER A 236 -58.83 59.12 31.03
CA SER A 236 -58.70 59.64 32.39
C SER A 236 -58.68 61.17 32.41
N ASN A 237 -57.94 61.80 31.51
CA ASN A 237 -57.90 63.26 31.35
C ASN A 237 -59.25 63.81 30.88
N SER A 238 -59.93 63.10 29.97
CA SER A 238 -61.29 63.43 29.52
C SER A 238 -62.30 63.28 30.67
N LEU A 239 -62.22 62.21 31.46
CA LEU A 239 -63.07 62.00 32.64
C LEU A 239 -62.83 63.09 33.70
N MET A 240 -61.58 63.49 33.93
CA MET A 240 -61.24 64.63 34.80
C MET A 240 -61.83 65.93 34.26
N TRP A 241 -61.65 66.24 32.97
CA TRP A 241 -62.25 67.43 32.34
C TRP A 241 -63.78 67.44 32.47
N HIS A 242 -64.44 66.30 32.22
CA HIS A 242 -65.89 66.15 32.39
C HIS A 242 -66.32 66.33 33.86
N LYS A 243 -65.53 65.82 34.82
CA LYS A 243 -65.79 65.96 36.26
C LYS A 243 -65.61 67.40 36.72
N ASP A 244 -64.54 68.07 36.32
CA ASP A 244 -64.27 69.47 36.66
C ASP A 244 -65.34 70.37 36.02
N ARG A 245 -65.76 70.07 34.78
CA ARG A 245 -66.87 70.73 34.10
C ARG A 245 -68.23 70.45 34.75
N SER A 246 -68.43 69.28 35.36
CA SER A 246 -69.61 68.98 36.20
C SER A 246 -69.57 69.82 37.48
N GLY A 247 -68.44 69.85 38.18
CA GLY A 247 -68.24 70.68 39.38
C GLY A 247 -68.45 72.18 39.11
N GLU A 248 -67.99 72.70 37.96
CA GLU A 248 -68.34 74.06 37.52
C GLU A 248 -69.85 74.26 37.38
N LEU A 249 -70.56 73.29 36.80
CA LEU A 249 -72.00 73.37 36.57
C LEU A 249 -72.79 73.22 37.88
N GLU A 250 -72.32 72.39 38.81
CA GLU A 250 -72.85 72.24 40.17
C GLU A 250 -72.65 73.53 40.99
N VAL A 251 -71.48 74.17 40.88
CA VAL A 251 -71.22 75.49 41.50
C VAL A 251 -72.09 76.59 40.86
N LYS A 252 -72.25 76.59 39.53
CA LYS A 252 -73.14 77.54 38.83
C LYS A 252 -74.62 77.30 39.17
N LEU A 253 -75.04 76.04 39.30
CA LEU A 253 -76.40 75.67 39.66
C LEU A 253 -76.71 76.06 41.11
N SER A 254 -75.82 75.73 42.05
CA SER A 254 -75.98 76.14 43.46
C SER A 254 -75.88 77.66 43.67
N SER A 255 -75.10 78.40 42.86
CA SER A 255 -75.15 79.86 42.88
C SER A 255 -76.48 80.41 42.35
N LEU A 256 -77.05 79.81 41.30
CA LEU A 256 -78.38 80.17 40.79
C LEU A 256 -79.51 79.79 41.76
N GLU A 257 -79.40 78.67 42.48
CA GLU A 257 -80.31 78.30 43.56
C GLU A 257 -80.21 79.29 44.73
N GLN A 258 -79.00 79.73 45.10
CA GLN A 258 -78.79 80.73 46.14
C GLN A 258 -79.31 82.12 45.72
N GLU A 259 -79.14 82.51 44.45
CA GLU A 259 -79.75 83.72 43.88
C GLU A 259 -81.27 83.62 43.88
N LEU A 260 -81.84 82.49 43.44
CA LEU A 260 -83.29 82.22 43.47
C LEU A 260 -83.85 82.28 44.90
N LEU A 261 -83.15 81.69 45.88
CA LEU A 261 -83.51 81.77 47.28
C LEU A 261 -83.44 83.21 47.78
N SER A 262 -82.38 83.97 47.46
CA SER A 262 -82.28 85.38 47.86
C SER A 262 -83.37 86.26 47.24
N SER A 263 -83.74 85.97 45.99
CA SER A 263 -84.83 86.63 45.26
C SER A 263 -86.20 86.30 45.88
N LYS A 264 -86.45 85.02 46.17
CA LYS A 264 -87.63 84.55 46.91
C LYS A 264 -87.73 85.18 48.29
N ASP A 265 -86.61 85.29 49.00
CA ASP A 265 -86.50 85.97 50.29
C ASP A 265 -86.82 87.47 50.18
N THR A 266 -86.36 88.16 49.12
CA THR A 266 -86.77 89.55 48.88
C THR A 266 -88.25 89.67 48.52
N ALA A 267 -88.80 88.73 47.73
CA ALA A 267 -90.23 88.68 47.43
C ALA A 267 -91.07 88.44 48.70
N SER A 268 -90.67 87.50 49.56
CA SER A 268 -91.29 87.24 50.86
C SER A 268 -91.24 88.46 51.78
N ARG A 269 -90.12 89.19 51.82
CA ARG A 269 -90.04 90.46 52.59
C ARG A 269 -90.94 91.54 52.02
N THR A 270 -91.11 91.64 50.71
CA THR A 270 -92.07 92.58 50.12
C THR A 270 -93.53 92.13 50.33
N GLU A 271 -93.80 90.83 50.35
CA GLU A 271 -95.13 90.28 50.68
C GLU A 271 -95.47 90.51 52.16
N GLU A 272 -94.52 90.32 53.07
CA GLU A 272 -94.62 90.69 54.49
C GLU A 272 -94.88 92.19 54.66
N GLN A 273 -94.13 93.05 53.96
CA GLN A 273 -94.33 94.51 53.96
C GLN A 273 -95.75 94.87 53.49
N LEU A 274 -96.18 94.39 52.33
CA LEU A 274 -97.53 94.59 51.80
C LEU A 274 -98.61 94.06 52.75
N SER A 275 -98.38 92.92 53.42
CA SER A 275 -99.30 92.39 54.44
C SER A 275 -99.41 93.31 55.65
N SER A 276 -98.32 93.95 56.06
CA SER A 276 -98.31 94.94 57.15
C SER A 276 -99.01 96.24 56.75
N GLU A 277 -98.83 96.70 55.50
CA GLU A 277 -99.57 97.83 54.95
C GLU A 277 -101.08 97.55 54.93
N ILE A 278 -101.50 96.37 54.46
CA ILE A 278 -102.90 95.90 54.50
C ILE A 278 -103.45 95.87 55.93
N LEU A 279 -102.66 95.45 56.93
CA LEU A 279 -103.08 95.50 58.34
C LEU A 279 -103.26 96.94 58.84
N THR A 280 -102.39 97.89 58.46
CA THR A 280 -102.58 99.31 58.82
C THR A 280 -103.80 99.93 58.14
N LEU A 281 -104.06 99.59 56.88
CA LEU A 281 -105.25 100.02 56.13
C LEU A 281 -106.54 99.47 56.75
N ASN A 282 -106.56 98.19 57.16
CA ASN A 282 -107.68 97.60 57.89
C ASN A 282 -107.93 98.34 59.22
N LYS A 283 -106.89 98.66 60.00
CA LYS A 283 -107.04 99.41 61.26
C LYS A 283 -107.58 100.82 61.04
N LEU A 284 -107.25 101.47 59.92
CA LEU A 284 -107.82 102.76 59.53
C LEU A 284 -109.32 102.64 59.18
N VAL A 285 -109.72 101.58 58.46
CA VAL A 285 -111.13 101.29 58.12
C VAL A 285 -111.98 100.99 59.37
N GLU A 286 -111.42 100.33 60.39
CA GLU A 286 -112.09 100.13 61.68
C GLU A 286 -112.39 101.47 62.39
N LEU A 287 -111.39 102.36 62.47
CA LEU A 287 -111.56 103.69 63.10
C LEU A 287 -112.60 104.55 62.36
N TYR A 288 -112.68 104.45 61.03
CA TYR A 288 -113.75 105.12 60.27
C TYR A 288 -115.15 104.57 60.61
N LYS A 289 -115.31 103.26 60.80
CA LYS A 289 -116.59 102.68 61.27
C LYS A 289 -116.97 103.17 62.65
N GLU A 290 -116.05 103.07 63.61
CA GLU A 290 -116.28 103.49 65.01
C GLU A 290 -116.73 104.97 65.08
N SER A 291 -116.13 105.85 64.28
CA SER A 291 -116.54 107.25 64.19
C SER A 291 -117.96 107.48 63.62
N SER A 292 -118.48 106.56 62.81
CA SER A 292 -119.81 106.66 62.19
C SER A 292 -120.94 106.31 63.15
N ASP A 293 -120.73 105.32 64.01
CA ASP A 293 -121.76 104.82 64.93
C ASP A 293 -122.05 105.80 66.09
N GLU A 294 -121.09 106.68 66.44
CA GLU A 294 -121.32 107.76 67.42
C GLU A 294 -122.25 108.87 66.91
N TRP A 295 -122.21 109.19 65.61
CA TRP A 295 -123.14 110.14 65.01
C TRP A 295 -124.55 109.55 64.86
N SER A 296 -124.64 108.24 64.62
CA SER A 296 -125.92 107.51 64.60
C SER A 296 -126.69 107.63 65.93
N LYS A 297 -126.02 107.44 67.08
CA LYS A 297 -126.64 107.60 68.40
C LYS A 297 -127.19 109.01 68.66
N LYS A 298 -126.44 110.06 68.29
CA LYS A 298 -126.85 111.46 68.48
C LYS A 298 -128.07 111.87 67.64
N ALA A 299 -128.34 111.18 66.53
CA ALA A 299 -129.55 111.40 65.75
C ALA A 299 -130.82 110.88 66.47
N GLY A 300 -130.75 109.67 67.05
CA GLY A 300 -131.90 109.04 67.72
C GLY A 300 -132.39 109.79 68.97
N GLU A 301 -131.48 110.42 69.71
CA GLU A 301 -131.84 111.22 70.90
C GLU A 301 -132.66 112.48 70.54
N LEU A 302 -132.37 113.11 69.40
CA LEU A 302 -133.12 114.27 68.90
C LEU A 302 -134.50 113.88 68.36
N GLU A 303 -134.63 112.71 67.74
CA GLU A 303 -135.91 112.20 67.22
C GLU A 303 -136.92 111.88 68.33
N GLY A 304 -136.45 111.54 69.54
CA GLY A 304 -137.28 111.36 70.72
C GLY A 304 -137.91 112.66 71.25
N VAL A 305 -137.18 113.79 71.17
CA VAL A 305 -137.65 115.10 71.63
C VAL A 305 -138.78 115.65 70.74
N ILE A 306 -138.71 115.39 69.42
CA ILE A 306 -139.71 115.84 68.44
C ILE A 306 -141.09 115.22 68.74
N LYS A 307 -141.14 113.91 68.99
CA LYS A 307 -142.39 113.17 69.25
C LYS A 307 -143.11 113.62 70.53
N ALA A 308 -142.40 114.19 71.50
CA ALA A 308 -142.98 114.79 72.70
C ALA A 308 -143.64 116.16 72.42
N LEU A 309 -143.11 116.94 71.48
CA LEU A 309 -143.66 118.25 71.08
C LEU A 309 -144.92 118.10 70.19
N GLU A 310 -144.94 117.10 69.30
CA GLU A 310 -146.10 116.81 68.44
C GLU A 310 -147.37 116.49 69.25
N ALA A 311 -147.24 115.74 70.34
CA ALA A 311 -148.36 115.43 71.24
C ALA A 311 -148.93 116.69 71.95
N HIS A 312 -148.08 117.66 72.28
CA HIS A 312 -148.48 118.91 72.93
C HIS A 312 -149.20 119.86 71.95
N SER A 313 -148.79 119.87 70.67
CA SER A 313 -149.42 120.70 69.63
C SER A 313 -150.87 120.32 69.37
N ASN A 314 -151.17 119.01 69.29
CA ASN A 314 -152.52 118.53 68.94
C ASN A 314 -153.57 118.81 70.03
N HIS A 315 -153.18 118.88 71.30
CA HIS A 315 -154.10 119.27 72.39
C HIS A 315 -154.41 120.78 72.37
N ILE A 316 -153.45 121.60 71.95
CA ILE A 316 -153.62 123.05 71.81
C ILE A 316 -154.57 123.41 70.64
N GLU A 317 -154.56 122.63 69.55
CA GLU A 317 -155.49 122.85 68.44
C GLU A 317 -156.97 122.64 68.78
N THR A 318 -157.30 121.79 69.77
CA THR A 318 -158.70 121.60 70.20
C THR A 318 -159.16 122.75 71.09
N ASP A 319 -158.31 123.21 72.01
CA ASP A 319 -158.63 124.31 72.95
C ASP A 319 -158.80 125.66 72.25
N TYR A 320 -158.06 125.91 71.16
CA TYR A 320 -158.23 127.15 70.39
C TYR A 320 -159.51 127.19 69.55
N LYS A 321 -160.03 126.06 69.07
CA LYS A 321 -161.26 126.03 68.25
C LYS A 321 -162.49 126.49 69.05
N GLU A 322 -162.65 126.02 70.28
CA GLU A 322 -163.81 126.36 71.12
C GLU A 322 -163.74 127.78 71.73
N ARG A 323 -162.54 128.38 71.81
CA ARG A 323 -162.36 129.79 72.19
C ARG A 323 -162.64 130.74 71.02
N PHE A 324 -162.33 130.33 69.79
CA PHE A 324 -162.53 131.17 68.60
C PHE A 324 -164.00 131.56 68.39
N GLU A 325 -164.95 130.66 68.63
CA GLU A 325 -166.39 130.97 68.53
C GLU A 325 -166.87 131.98 69.58
N LYS A 326 -166.24 132.02 70.77
CA LYS A 326 -166.60 132.91 71.87
C LYS A 326 -166.02 134.33 71.68
N GLU A 327 -164.85 134.43 71.04
CA GLU A 327 -164.20 135.69 70.69
C GLU A 327 -164.86 136.39 69.48
N VAL A 328 -165.56 135.65 68.61
CA VAL A 328 -166.30 136.23 67.47
C VAL A 328 -167.54 137.02 67.94
N SER A 329 -168.15 136.65 69.06
CA SER A 329 -169.25 137.43 69.68
C SER A 329 -168.77 138.73 70.32
N THR A 330 -167.67 138.71 71.08
CA THR A 330 -167.11 139.91 71.75
C THR A 330 -166.57 140.94 70.75
N ARG A 331 -166.19 140.50 69.55
CA ARG A 331 -165.85 141.39 68.43
C ARG A 331 -167.06 142.09 67.79
N LYS A 332 -168.28 141.64 68.07
CA LYS A 332 -169.51 142.13 67.43
C LYS A 332 -170.15 143.31 68.18
N GLU A 333 -170.08 143.32 69.51
CA GLU A 333 -170.58 144.43 70.36
C GLU A 333 -169.78 145.74 70.18
N LEU A 334 -168.59 145.67 69.57
CA LEU A 334 -167.66 146.79 69.40
C LEU A 334 -167.23 147.06 67.95
N GLU A 335 -167.94 146.46 66.98
CA GLU A 335 -168.04 146.99 65.61
C GLU A 335 -169.19 148.03 65.50
N GLU A 336 -170.10 148.09 66.48
CA GLU A 336 -171.23 149.02 66.52
C GLU A 336 -170.84 150.48 66.90
N ALA A 337 -169.64 150.67 67.43
CA ALA A 337 -169.08 151.95 67.85
C ALA A 337 -168.04 152.49 66.83
N VAL A 338 -168.21 153.76 66.44
CA VAL A 338 -167.18 154.57 65.72
C VAL A 338 -166.61 153.88 64.45
N ALA A 339 -167.39 153.47 63.44
CA ALA A 339 -168.81 153.72 63.13
C ALA A 339 -169.27 155.18 63.33
N SER A 340 -168.39 156.15 63.06
CA SER A 340 -168.67 157.59 62.95
C SER A 340 -167.55 158.36 62.21
N LEU A 341 -166.83 157.77 61.24
CA LEU A 341 -167.32 157.45 59.88
C LEU A 341 -168.28 156.26 59.75
N LYS A 342 -169.50 156.45 60.26
CA LYS A 342 -170.72 155.75 59.82
C LYS A 342 -171.12 156.24 58.42
N GLU A 343 -170.67 157.46 58.07
CA GLU A 343 -171.10 158.22 56.91
C GLU A 343 -169.93 159.12 56.44
N LYS A 344 -169.37 158.99 55.23
CA LYS A 344 -169.64 158.03 54.13
C LYS A 344 -168.34 157.66 53.34
N LEU A 345 -168.05 156.41 52.93
CA LEU A 345 -168.69 155.13 53.35
C LEU A 345 -167.87 153.79 53.19
N ALA A 346 -166.87 153.59 52.27
CA ALA A 346 -166.04 152.34 52.07
C ALA A 346 -164.87 152.55 51.02
N THR A 347 -163.83 151.75 50.64
CA THR A 347 -163.08 150.43 50.90
C THR A 347 -161.54 150.65 50.58
N CYS A 348 -160.52 149.75 50.32
CA CYS A 348 -160.25 148.27 50.19
C CYS A 348 -158.68 147.95 50.27
N GLU A 349 -158.22 146.67 50.26
CA GLU A 349 -156.87 146.21 50.77
C GLU A 349 -156.20 144.92 50.05
N LYS A 350 -154.83 144.55 50.05
CA LYS A 350 -154.05 143.17 49.81
C LYS A 350 -152.48 142.94 49.25
N GLU A 351 -151.77 141.71 49.36
CA GLU A 351 -150.56 140.82 48.74
C GLU A 351 -148.93 141.10 48.46
N LEU A 352 -147.76 140.30 48.10
CA LEU A 352 -147.02 138.88 48.12
C LEU A 352 -145.40 138.65 47.57
N GLU A 353 -144.61 137.44 47.56
CA GLU A 353 -143.02 137.18 47.42
C GLU A 353 -142.19 135.94 46.61
N ARG A 354 -140.76 135.68 46.61
CA ARG A 354 -139.73 134.77 45.73
C ARG A 354 -138.28 134.15 46.32
N SER A 355 -137.12 133.44 45.84
CA SER A 355 -136.35 132.53 44.75
C SER A 355 -134.75 132.01 44.94
N LYS A 356 -133.98 130.98 44.27
CA LYS A 356 -132.40 130.52 44.33
C LYS A 356 -131.66 129.23 43.49
N ALA A 357 -130.24 129.00 43.27
CA ALA A 357 -129.28 127.68 43.11
C ALA A 357 -127.99 127.36 42.05
N HIS A 358 -126.97 126.33 42.22
CA HIS A 358 -125.92 125.46 41.32
C HIS A 358 -124.24 125.55 41.27
N GLY A 359 -123.12 124.78 40.79
CA GLY A 359 -122.46 123.42 40.18
C GLY A 359 -120.86 123.44 39.64
N ASN A 360 -119.82 122.58 39.09
CA ASN A 360 -119.11 121.15 38.85
C ASN A 360 -117.63 121.13 38.03
N THR A 361 -116.63 120.22 37.52
CA THR A 361 -115.77 118.85 37.57
C THR A 361 -114.69 118.49 36.30
N ILE A 362 -113.62 117.59 35.94
CA ILE A 362 -112.39 116.60 36.30
C ILE A 362 -111.38 115.91 35.09
N PRO A 363 -110.15 115.14 35.22
CA PRO A 363 -109.00 114.69 34.18
C PRO A 363 -108.08 113.26 34.11
N LEU A 364 -107.05 112.88 33.17
CA LEU A 364 -106.05 111.60 33.06
C LEU A 364 -104.70 111.39 32.03
N SER A 365 -103.91 110.20 31.79
CA SER A 365 -102.50 109.92 31.04
C SER A 365 -101.90 108.46 30.40
N SER A 366 -100.59 108.19 29.84
CA SER A 366 -99.97 106.99 28.91
C SER A 366 -98.37 106.45 28.80
N PHE A 367 -97.83 105.44 27.90
CA PHE A 367 -96.42 104.62 27.83
C PHE A 367 -95.70 103.84 26.49
N ASN A 368 -94.39 103.24 26.48
CA ASN A 368 -93.54 102.07 25.71
C ASN A 368 -92.60 102.08 24.31
N THR A 369 -91.66 101.18 23.68
CA THR A 369 -90.51 100.05 23.87
C THR A 369 -89.70 99.27 22.58
N GLU A 370 -88.38 98.69 22.61
CA GLU A 370 -87.45 97.54 21.89
C GLU A 370 -86.77 97.37 20.36
N LEU A 371 -85.83 96.45 19.73
CA LEU A 371 -84.55 95.49 19.90
C LEU A 371 -83.85 94.57 18.63
N CYS A 372 -82.49 94.12 18.52
CA CYS A 372 -81.71 92.82 17.91
C CYS A 372 -80.73 92.49 16.55
N ILE A 373 -79.79 91.41 16.47
CA ILE A 373 -79.06 90.48 15.34
C ILE A 373 -77.50 90.60 14.69
N HIS A 374 -76.55 89.79 13.94
CA HIS A 374 -76.13 88.50 13.06
C HIS A 374 -74.51 88.01 12.98
N SER A 375 -73.63 87.21 12.15
CA SER A 375 -73.34 86.31 10.84
C SER A 375 -71.95 85.36 10.64
N VAL A 376 -71.49 84.65 9.48
CA VAL A 376 -70.35 83.51 9.30
C VAL A 376 -69.12 83.24 8.13
N PRO A 377 -68.85 82.14 7.23
CA PRO A 377 -67.52 81.30 6.87
C PRO A 377 -66.87 80.87 5.37
N SER A 378 -65.83 79.92 5.11
CA SER A 378 -65.00 79.52 3.77
C SER A 378 -64.13 78.10 3.47
N THR A 379 -63.32 77.78 2.33
CA THR A 379 -62.53 76.46 1.81
C THR A 379 -61.40 76.57 0.58
N GLY A 380 -60.50 75.73 -0.17
CA GLY A 380 -59.90 74.29 -0.61
C GLY A 380 -58.64 74.28 -1.72
N MET A 381 -57.87 73.38 -2.53
CA MET A 381 -57.41 71.93 -3.02
C MET A 381 -56.01 71.86 -3.98
N VAL A 382 -55.29 70.95 -4.82
CA VAL A 382 -55.11 69.51 -5.51
C VAL A 382 -53.70 69.10 -6.35
N GLU A 383 -53.40 67.88 -7.02
CA GLU A 383 -52.07 67.15 -7.56
C GLU A 383 -52.03 66.21 -8.96
N ASP A 384 -51.11 65.35 -9.67
CA ASP A 384 -49.61 64.93 -10.07
C ASP A 384 -49.31 63.74 -11.25
N ASP A 385 -48.08 63.31 -11.84
CA ASP A 385 -47.76 62.23 -13.01
C ASP A 385 -46.28 61.49 -13.40
N HIS A 386 -45.98 60.65 -14.52
CA HIS A 386 -44.84 59.56 -14.80
C HIS A 386 -44.26 58.99 -16.29
N TRP A 387 -43.02 58.30 -16.54
CA TRP A 387 -42.54 57.15 -17.56
C TRP A 387 -41.03 56.85 -18.14
N LEU A 388 -40.65 55.57 -18.54
CA LEU A 388 -39.60 54.93 -19.52
C LEU A 388 -38.07 54.46 -19.24
N VAL A 389 -37.41 53.65 -20.14
CA VAL A 389 -36.16 52.77 -19.97
C VAL A 389 -35.06 52.81 -21.11
N PRO A 390 -33.73 52.56 -20.86
CA PRO A 390 -32.69 52.28 -21.90
C PRO A 390 -31.73 51.06 -21.69
N THR A 391 -31.01 50.64 -22.76
CA THR A 391 -30.01 49.52 -22.83
C THR A 391 -28.58 50.02 -23.18
N ILE A 392 -27.54 49.18 -23.00
CA ILE A 392 -26.12 49.51 -23.22
C ILE A 392 -25.67 49.37 -24.70
N PRO A 393 -25.02 50.40 -25.26
CA PRO A 393 -23.88 50.29 -26.18
C PRO A 393 -22.58 50.76 -25.49
N GLY A 394 -21.38 50.37 -25.90
CA GLY A 394 -21.03 49.65 -27.14
C GLY A 394 -19.88 50.34 -27.90
N GLY A 395 -18.77 50.63 -27.21
CA GLY A 395 -17.61 51.34 -27.77
C GLY A 395 -17.63 52.84 -27.48
N ILE A 396 -16.75 53.29 -26.59
CA ILE A 396 -16.62 54.71 -26.19
C ILE A 396 -15.13 55.09 -26.28
N SER A 397 -14.82 56.16 -27.02
CA SER A 397 -13.46 56.70 -27.10
C SER A 397 -13.00 57.24 -25.73
N GLY A 398 -11.70 57.14 -25.43
CA GLY A 398 -11.14 57.52 -24.11
C GLY A 398 -11.46 58.96 -23.67
N THR A 399 -11.66 59.88 -24.61
CA THR A 399 -12.09 61.27 -24.33
C THR A 399 -13.55 61.37 -23.86
N ALA A 400 -14.44 60.51 -24.35
CA ALA A 400 -15.84 60.51 -23.97
C ALA A 400 -16.09 59.83 -22.61
N LEU A 401 -15.26 58.83 -22.24
CA LEU A 401 -15.31 58.23 -20.89
C LEU A 401 -14.80 59.21 -19.82
N ALA A 402 -13.78 60.02 -20.14
CA ALA A 402 -13.36 61.14 -19.30
C ALA A 402 -14.46 62.20 -19.14
N ALA A 403 -15.19 62.52 -20.23
CA ALA A 403 -16.31 63.46 -20.18
C ALA A 403 -17.47 62.97 -19.27
N THR A 404 -17.77 61.67 -19.26
CA THR A 404 -18.75 61.10 -18.31
C THR A 404 -18.27 61.17 -16.87
N LEU A 405 -17.00 60.86 -16.58
CA LEU A 405 -16.46 60.93 -15.21
C LEU A 405 -16.46 62.37 -14.64
N ILE A 406 -16.21 63.38 -15.48
CA ILE A 406 -16.32 64.80 -15.11
C ILE A 406 -17.78 65.18 -14.83
N ARG A 407 -18.72 64.75 -15.70
CA ARG A 407 -20.17 65.00 -15.52
C ARG A 407 -20.70 64.37 -14.23
N ASP A 408 -20.19 63.21 -13.85
CA ASP A 408 -20.61 62.46 -12.66
C ASP A 408 -19.92 63.00 -11.37
N GLY A 409 -19.27 64.17 -11.44
CA GLY A 409 -18.79 64.95 -10.29
C GLY A 409 -17.43 64.53 -9.72
N TRP A 410 -16.65 63.72 -10.43
CA TRP A 410 -15.35 63.26 -9.93
C TRP A 410 -14.28 64.32 -10.14
N SER A 411 -13.61 64.73 -9.07
CA SER A 411 -12.49 65.68 -9.15
C SER A 411 -11.30 65.06 -9.89
N LEU A 412 -10.47 65.91 -10.51
CA LEU A 412 -9.26 65.48 -11.23
C LEU A 412 -8.34 64.59 -10.36
N ALA A 413 -8.24 64.90 -9.06
CA ALA A 413 -7.52 64.08 -8.09
C ALA A 413 -8.10 62.66 -7.95
N LYS A 414 -9.43 62.51 -7.87
CA LYS A 414 -10.08 61.18 -7.81
C LYS A 414 -9.92 60.38 -9.10
N MET A 415 -9.93 61.04 -10.26
CA MET A 415 -9.61 60.38 -11.53
C MET A 415 -8.14 59.93 -11.59
N TYR A 416 -7.20 60.75 -11.11
CA TYR A 416 -5.79 60.36 -11.02
C TYR A 416 -5.54 59.20 -10.05
N THR A 417 -6.16 59.18 -8.86
CA THR A 417 -6.01 58.03 -7.94
C THR A 417 -6.58 56.76 -8.55
N LYS A 418 -7.75 56.83 -9.21
CA LYS A 418 -8.38 55.66 -9.84
C LYS A 418 -7.66 55.18 -11.10
N TYR A 419 -7.00 56.09 -11.84
CA TYR A 419 -6.06 55.71 -12.90
C TYR A 419 -4.83 55.01 -12.31
N GLN A 420 -4.25 55.53 -11.23
CA GLN A 420 -3.11 54.90 -10.56
C GLN A 420 -3.47 53.51 -10.02
N GLU A 421 -4.61 53.36 -9.32
CA GLU A 421 -5.13 52.07 -8.87
C GLU A 421 -5.26 51.05 -10.02
N ALA A 422 -5.70 51.49 -11.21
CA ALA A 422 -5.82 50.62 -12.39
C ALA A 422 -4.45 50.26 -13.00
N VAL A 423 -3.48 51.19 -12.98
CA VAL A 423 -2.09 50.93 -13.41
C VAL A 423 -1.39 49.97 -12.45
N ASP A 424 -1.59 50.14 -11.14
CA ASP A 424 -1.03 49.29 -10.09
C ASP A 424 -1.63 47.88 -10.15
N ALA A 425 -2.94 47.78 -10.37
CA ALA A 425 -3.63 46.50 -10.58
C ALA A 425 -3.13 45.78 -11.84
N LEU A 426 -2.94 46.50 -12.95
CA LEU A 426 -2.35 45.93 -14.17
C LEU A 426 -0.89 45.49 -13.96
N HIS A 427 -0.10 46.23 -13.17
CA HIS A 427 1.26 45.82 -12.80
C HIS A 427 1.26 44.54 -11.95
N HIS A 428 0.34 44.44 -11.00
CA HIS A 428 0.18 43.24 -10.18
C HIS A 428 -0.25 42.03 -11.02
N GLU A 429 -1.19 42.21 -11.97
CA GLU A 429 -1.59 41.16 -12.90
C GLU A 429 -0.43 40.71 -13.80
N GLN A 430 0.34 41.65 -14.36
CA GLN A 430 1.52 41.34 -15.19
C GLN A 430 2.61 40.61 -14.40
N LEU A 431 2.79 40.94 -13.12
CA LEU A 431 3.73 40.23 -12.24
C LEU A 431 3.23 38.81 -11.94
N GLY A 432 1.93 38.65 -11.63
CA GLY A 432 1.31 37.35 -11.41
C GLY A 432 1.38 36.45 -12.65
N ARG A 433 1.11 37.00 -13.85
CA ARG A 433 1.27 36.30 -15.13
C ARG A 433 2.71 35.81 -15.33
N LYS A 434 3.73 36.67 -15.09
CA LYS A 434 5.15 36.29 -15.15
C LYS A 434 5.52 35.19 -14.15
N GLN A 435 4.98 35.24 -12.93
CA GLN A 435 5.20 34.20 -11.92
C GLN A 435 4.56 32.87 -12.33
N SER A 436 3.32 32.87 -12.85
CA SER A 436 2.68 31.65 -13.36
C SER A 436 3.39 31.08 -14.59
N GLN A 437 3.91 31.95 -15.48
CA GLN A 437 4.69 31.55 -16.64
C GLN A 437 5.99 30.85 -16.20
N ALA A 438 6.76 31.44 -15.28
CA ALA A 438 8.00 30.84 -14.78
C ALA A 438 7.80 29.53 -14.00
N ILE A 439 6.59 29.28 -13.46
CA ILE A 439 6.20 27.99 -12.88
C ILE A 439 5.87 26.98 -13.99
N LEU A 440 5.11 27.38 -15.00
CA LEU A 440 4.76 26.51 -16.14
C LEU A 440 5.99 26.13 -16.98
N GLU A 441 6.91 27.06 -17.21
CA GLU A 441 8.18 26.80 -17.91
C GLU A 441 9.04 25.77 -17.15
N ARG A 442 9.07 25.84 -15.81
CA ARG A 442 9.75 24.82 -15.00
C ARG A 442 9.05 23.46 -15.10
N VAL A 443 7.74 23.41 -14.88
CA VAL A 443 6.96 22.16 -14.96
C VAL A 443 7.07 21.52 -16.34
N LEU A 444 7.16 22.32 -17.41
CA LEU A 444 7.39 21.83 -18.77
C LEU A 444 8.79 21.21 -18.90
N HIS A 445 9.83 21.86 -18.38
CA HIS A 445 11.19 21.30 -18.36
C HIS A 445 11.30 20.03 -17.49
N ASP A 446 10.66 20.02 -16.31
CA ASP A 446 10.56 18.84 -15.45
C ASP A 446 9.88 17.68 -16.22
N ILE A 447 8.85 17.96 -17.02
CA ILE A 447 8.17 16.96 -17.88
C ILE A 447 9.07 16.52 -19.05
N GLU A 448 9.84 17.41 -19.68
CA GLU A 448 10.79 17.06 -20.74
C GLU A 448 11.91 16.14 -20.23
N GLU A 449 12.49 16.45 -19.06
CA GLU A 449 13.53 15.63 -18.42
C GLU A 449 12.99 14.25 -18.01
N ASN A 450 11.82 14.20 -17.35
CA ASN A 450 11.16 12.93 -17.01
C ASN A 450 10.75 12.12 -18.25
N ALA A 451 10.32 12.77 -19.34
CA ALA A 451 10.00 12.08 -20.59
C ALA A 451 11.26 11.47 -21.25
N GLY A 452 12.41 12.15 -21.16
CA GLY A 452 13.70 11.60 -21.56
C GLY A 452 14.06 10.35 -20.76
N ALA A 453 14.03 10.44 -19.43
CA ALA A 453 14.31 9.31 -18.53
C ALA A 453 13.40 8.09 -18.81
N ILE A 454 12.10 8.32 -19.02
CA ILE A 454 11.14 7.25 -19.35
C ILE A 454 11.44 6.59 -20.71
N LEU A 455 12.03 7.31 -21.67
CA LEU A 455 12.45 6.73 -22.96
C LEU A 455 13.72 5.90 -22.82
N ASP A 456 14.69 6.36 -22.03
CA ASP A 456 15.92 5.61 -21.74
C ASP A 456 15.61 4.32 -20.94
N GLU A 457 14.75 4.39 -19.90
CA GLU A 457 14.28 3.22 -19.16
C GLU A 457 13.60 2.20 -20.08
N ARG A 458 12.76 2.67 -21.02
CA ARG A 458 12.12 1.79 -22.02
C ARG A 458 13.14 1.13 -22.94
N ALA A 459 14.16 1.86 -23.38
CA ALA A 459 15.20 1.33 -24.25
C ALA A 459 16.07 0.28 -23.53
N GLU A 460 16.36 0.44 -22.23
CA GLU A 460 17.02 -0.61 -21.44
C GLU A 460 16.08 -1.80 -21.18
N HIS A 461 14.79 -1.58 -20.94
CA HIS A 461 13.81 -2.66 -20.82
C HIS A 461 13.67 -3.48 -22.10
N GLU A 462 13.69 -2.85 -23.27
CA GLU A 462 13.65 -3.54 -24.57
C GLU A 462 14.91 -4.42 -24.77
N ARG A 463 16.11 -3.88 -24.48
CA ARG A 463 17.36 -4.67 -24.49
C ARG A 463 17.37 -5.82 -23.47
N LEU A 464 16.74 -5.63 -22.31
CA LEU A 464 16.59 -6.70 -21.32
C LEU A 464 15.65 -7.80 -21.83
N VAL A 465 14.54 -7.45 -22.48
CA VAL A 465 13.64 -8.42 -23.13
C VAL A 465 14.37 -9.21 -24.21
N ASP A 466 15.16 -8.56 -25.07
CA ASP A 466 16.00 -9.24 -26.08
C ASP A 466 17.07 -10.15 -25.44
N ALA A 467 17.67 -9.73 -24.32
CA ALA A 467 18.60 -10.58 -23.57
C ALA A 467 17.90 -11.81 -22.95
N TYR A 468 16.65 -11.66 -22.48
CA TYR A 468 15.85 -12.75 -21.94
C TYR A 468 15.37 -13.73 -23.03
N THR A 469 14.96 -13.26 -24.21
CA THR A 469 14.56 -14.15 -25.32
C THR A 469 15.74 -14.98 -25.81
N VAL A 470 16.91 -14.36 -26.00
CA VAL A 470 18.16 -15.08 -26.36
C VAL A 470 18.59 -16.09 -25.28
N LEU A 471 18.29 -15.83 -24.01
CA LEU A 471 18.60 -16.76 -22.91
C LEU A 471 17.59 -17.94 -22.85
N ASP A 472 16.31 -17.68 -23.10
CA ASP A 472 15.25 -18.71 -23.22
C ASP A 472 15.46 -19.60 -24.46
N GLU A 473 15.88 -19.03 -25.61
CA GLU A 473 16.29 -19.79 -26.79
C GLU A 473 17.47 -20.72 -26.49
N LYS A 474 18.51 -20.23 -25.77
CA LYS A 474 19.64 -21.06 -25.32
C LYS A 474 19.21 -22.14 -24.34
N LEU A 475 18.32 -21.82 -23.40
CA LEU A 475 17.78 -22.80 -22.46
C LEU A 475 17.01 -23.91 -23.20
N LYS A 476 16.16 -23.55 -24.16
CA LYS A 476 15.45 -24.51 -25.02
C LYS A 476 16.41 -25.37 -25.85
N HIS A 477 17.46 -24.77 -26.40
CA HIS A 477 18.49 -25.49 -27.13
C HIS A 477 19.19 -26.52 -26.23
N SER A 478 19.72 -26.12 -25.07
CA SER A 478 20.42 -27.07 -24.19
C SER A 478 19.49 -28.08 -23.49
N LEU A 479 18.20 -27.78 -23.33
CA LEU A 479 17.21 -28.79 -22.96
C LEU A 479 16.97 -29.83 -24.07
N SER A 480 16.97 -29.41 -25.34
CA SER A 480 16.89 -30.34 -26.47
C SER A 480 18.17 -31.18 -26.64
N GLU A 481 19.35 -30.59 -26.47
CA GLU A 481 20.64 -31.30 -26.47
C GLU A 481 20.70 -32.34 -25.33
N LYS A 482 20.25 -31.95 -24.13
CA LYS A 482 20.13 -32.87 -22.99
C LYS A 482 19.21 -34.04 -23.31
N ALA A 483 18.05 -33.79 -23.91
CA ALA A 483 17.11 -34.85 -24.29
C ALA A 483 17.68 -35.81 -25.36
N THR A 484 18.44 -35.31 -26.34
CA THR A 484 19.16 -36.18 -27.29
C THR A 484 20.24 -37.00 -26.60
N LEU A 485 21.06 -36.40 -25.73
CA LEU A 485 22.11 -37.12 -25.01
C LEU A 485 21.54 -38.16 -24.02
N GLU A 486 20.37 -37.91 -23.42
CA GLU A 486 19.67 -38.89 -22.60
C GLU A 486 19.15 -40.08 -23.42
N SER A 487 18.66 -39.84 -24.65
CA SER A 487 18.31 -40.90 -25.60
C SER A 487 19.54 -41.71 -26.02
N ASP A 488 20.65 -41.06 -26.39
CA ASP A 488 21.91 -41.73 -26.78
C ASP A 488 22.46 -42.59 -25.63
N ILE A 489 22.37 -42.10 -24.39
CA ILE A 489 22.75 -42.84 -23.18
C ILE A 489 21.85 -44.06 -22.95
N GLU A 490 20.55 -43.99 -23.25
CA GLU A 490 19.65 -45.15 -23.16
C GLU A 490 19.90 -46.18 -24.26
N GLU A 491 20.20 -45.76 -25.48
CA GLU A 491 20.60 -46.65 -26.58
C GLU A 491 21.93 -47.35 -26.28
N LEU A 492 22.96 -46.61 -25.85
CA LEU A 492 24.26 -47.18 -25.45
C LEU A 492 24.14 -48.12 -24.24
N LYS A 493 23.22 -47.87 -23.30
CA LYS A 493 22.90 -48.82 -22.20
C LYS A 493 22.19 -50.07 -22.72
N ALA A 494 21.33 -49.95 -23.74
CA ALA A 494 20.67 -51.10 -24.37
C ALA A 494 21.67 -51.97 -25.17
N ASP A 495 22.61 -51.35 -25.86
CA ASP A 495 23.69 -52.02 -26.61
C ASP A 495 24.74 -52.65 -25.70
N LEU A 496 25.15 -51.98 -24.61
CA LEU A 496 25.99 -52.61 -23.60
C LEU A 496 25.34 -53.90 -23.08
N ARG A 497 24.03 -53.85 -22.75
CA ARG A 497 23.24 -55.02 -22.34
C ARG A 497 23.02 -56.06 -23.45
N ARG A 498 23.22 -55.73 -24.74
CA ARG A 498 23.28 -56.73 -25.83
C ARG A 498 24.66 -57.40 -25.81
N CYS A 499 25.72 -56.62 -25.91
CA CYS A 499 27.11 -57.11 -25.90
C CYS A 499 27.46 -57.93 -24.65
N GLU A 500 26.96 -57.57 -23.46
CA GLU A 500 27.11 -58.36 -22.22
C GLU A 500 26.48 -59.75 -22.35
N ARG A 501 25.26 -59.85 -22.92
CA ARG A 501 24.60 -61.14 -23.16
C ARG A 501 25.36 -61.95 -24.19
N ASP A 502 25.73 -61.35 -25.31
CA ASP A 502 26.47 -62.01 -26.39
C ASP A 502 27.84 -62.51 -25.89
N TYR A 503 28.53 -61.73 -25.04
CA TYR A 503 29.75 -62.15 -24.34
C TYR A 503 29.50 -63.31 -23.36
N THR A 504 28.42 -63.31 -22.57
CA THR A 504 28.10 -64.45 -21.69
C THR A 504 27.78 -65.72 -22.48
N LEU A 505 27.13 -65.61 -23.65
CA LEU A 505 26.87 -66.73 -24.55
C LEU A 505 28.19 -67.26 -25.14
N ALA A 506 29.04 -66.40 -25.70
CA ALA A 506 30.35 -66.79 -26.20
C ALA A 506 31.27 -67.40 -25.10
N LYS A 507 31.16 -66.93 -23.84
CA LYS A 507 31.85 -67.55 -22.69
C LYS A 507 31.31 -68.95 -22.41
N GLN A 508 30.00 -69.16 -22.48
CA GLN A 508 29.39 -70.50 -22.31
C GLN A 508 29.81 -71.45 -23.45
N GLU A 509 29.74 -70.99 -24.71
CA GLU A 509 30.19 -71.75 -25.88
C GLU A 509 31.66 -72.16 -25.79
N THR A 510 32.56 -71.23 -25.41
CA THR A 510 33.98 -71.55 -25.23
C THR A 510 34.23 -72.52 -24.07
N MET A 511 33.48 -72.42 -22.96
CA MET A 511 33.54 -73.41 -21.87
C MET A 511 33.03 -74.79 -22.31
N ASP A 512 31.99 -74.87 -23.12
CA ASP A 512 31.43 -76.15 -23.58
C ASP A 512 32.28 -76.80 -24.69
N LEU A 513 32.86 -75.99 -25.60
CA LEU A 513 33.89 -76.45 -26.54
C LEU A 513 35.14 -76.95 -25.79
N GLN A 514 35.57 -76.27 -24.71
CA GLN A 514 36.69 -76.73 -23.89
C GLN A 514 36.37 -78.05 -23.18
N LYS A 515 35.16 -78.22 -22.62
CA LYS A 515 34.70 -79.52 -22.08
C LYS A 515 34.70 -80.60 -23.15
N GLN A 516 34.24 -80.31 -24.37
CA GLN A 516 34.22 -81.24 -25.48
C GLN A 516 35.65 -81.68 -25.88
N VAL A 517 36.60 -80.74 -25.97
CA VAL A 517 38.01 -81.04 -26.24
C VAL A 517 38.62 -81.90 -25.14
N CYS A 518 38.41 -81.56 -23.86
CA CYS A 518 38.87 -82.37 -22.73
C CYS A 518 38.29 -83.79 -22.76
N PHE A 519 37.00 -83.94 -23.06
CA PHE A 519 36.34 -85.24 -23.18
C PHE A 519 36.89 -86.07 -24.35
N VAL A 520 37.04 -85.48 -25.54
CA VAL A 520 37.63 -86.14 -26.71
C VAL A 520 39.07 -86.57 -26.42
N MET A 521 39.86 -85.74 -25.73
CA MET A 521 41.24 -86.05 -25.35
C MET A 521 41.34 -87.15 -24.30
N HIS A 522 40.45 -87.15 -23.28
CA HIS A 522 40.31 -88.24 -22.32
C HIS A 522 39.95 -89.56 -23.04
N CYS A 523 38.94 -89.54 -23.93
CA CYS A 523 38.56 -90.72 -24.72
C CYS A 523 39.71 -91.23 -25.60
N TYR A 524 40.48 -90.34 -26.23
CA TYR A 524 41.63 -90.71 -27.06
C TYR A 524 42.75 -91.38 -26.26
N ILE A 525 43.06 -90.87 -25.06
CA ILE A 525 44.11 -91.43 -24.17
C ILE A 525 43.67 -92.75 -23.51
N SER A 526 42.37 -92.87 -23.22
CA SER A 526 41.74 -94.09 -22.69
C SER A 526 41.63 -95.22 -23.73
N ALA A 527 41.65 -94.90 -25.03
CA ALA A 527 41.58 -95.88 -26.10
C ALA A 527 42.79 -96.87 -26.07
N PRO A 528 42.55 -98.20 -26.10
CA PRO A 528 43.62 -99.20 -25.98
C PRO A 528 44.52 -99.28 -27.22
N SER A 529 44.15 -98.63 -28.33
CA SER A 529 44.92 -98.56 -29.58
C SER A 529 46.13 -97.60 -29.53
N VAL A 530 46.22 -96.71 -28.54
CA VAL A 530 47.36 -95.79 -28.40
C VAL A 530 48.54 -96.55 -27.79
N THR A 531 49.45 -97.05 -28.63
CA THR A 531 50.59 -97.90 -28.24
C THR A 531 51.86 -97.13 -27.84
N VAL A 532 51.88 -95.80 -28.00
CA VAL A 532 53.09 -94.96 -27.89
C VAL A 532 53.36 -94.46 -26.46
N LEU A 533 52.35 -94.44 -25.58
CA LEU A 533 52.47 -93.96 -24.20
C LEU A 533 52.64 -95.12 -23.21
N SER A 534 53.68 -95.03 -22.37
CA SER A 534 53.87 -95.97 -21.25
C SER A 534 52.70 -95.91 -20.27
N SER A 535 52.40 -97.02 -19.61
CA SER A 535 51.27 -97.16 -18.69
C SER A 535 51.29 -96.12 -17.54
N ASP A 536 52.46 -95.90 -16.96
CA ASP A 536 52.66 -94.93 -15.88
C ASP A 536 52.44 -93.47 -16.34
N LEU A 537 52.86 -93.12 -17.55
CA LEU A 537 52.63 -91.78 -18.10
C LEU A 537 51.16 -91.58 -18.50
N ARG A 538 50.51 -92.62 -19.04
CA ARG A 538 49.08 -92.61 -19.37
C ARG A 538 48.20 -92.39 -18.13
N ASN A 539 48.49 -93.10 -17.04
CA ASN A 539 47.74 -92.98 -15.78
C ASN A 539 47.89 -91.57 -15.16
N LYS A 540 49.09 -90.97 -15.25
CA LYS A 540 49.33 -89.59 -14.78
C LYS A 540 48.61 -88.54 -15.64
N LEU A 541 48.52 -88.74 -16.95
CA LEU A 541 47.75 -87.87 -17.85
C LEU A 541 46.24 -87.99 -17.62
N LEU A 542 45.72 -89.20 -17.38
CA LEU A 542 44.31 -89.42 -17.00
C LEU A 542 43.97 -88.69 -15.69
N LEU A 543 44.77 -88.89 -14.63
CA LEU A 543 44.57 -88.19 -13.35
C LEU A 543 44.59 -86.67 -13.46
N LEU A 544 45.43 -86.10 -14.35
CA LEU A 544 45.47 -84.66 -14.61
C LEU A 544 44.24 -84.17 -15.39
N LEU A 545 43.76 -84.94 -16.38
CA LEU A 545 42.55 -84.61 -17.13
C LEU A 545 41.29 -84.72 -16.26
N ASP A 546 41.21 -85.75 -15.43
CA ASP A 546 40.08 -85.96 -14.51
C ASP A 546 40.04 -84.85 -13.42
N GLY A 547 41.21 -84.44 -12.91
CA GLY A 547 41.33 -83.28 -12.03
C GLY A 547 40.86 -81.98 -12.70
N LEU A 548 41.28 -81.71 -13.93
CA LEU A 548 40.83 -80.56 -14.72
C LEU A 548 39.31 -80.60 -14.99
N ILE A 549 38.72 -81.76 -15.27
CA ILE A 549 37.27 -81.91 -15.45
C ILE A 549 36.51 -81.57 -14.16
N VAL A 550 37.01 -81.99 -12.99
CA VAL A 550 36.40 -81.69 -11.68
C VAL A 550 36.51 -80.20 -11.32
N ASP A 551 37.70 -79.60 -11.48
CA ASP A 551 37.90 -78.17 -11.17
C ASP A 551 37.03 -77.26 -12.07
N TYR A 552 36.84 -77.62 -13.35
CA TYR A 552 35.95 -76.89 -14.26
C TYR A 552 34.45 -77.15 -14.03
N GLN A 553 34.07 -78.22 -13.33
CA GLN A 553 32.67 -78.46 -12.93
C GLN A 553 32.24 -77.67 -11.68
N TYR A 554 33.18 -77.27 -10.81
CA TYR A 554 32.89 -76.55 -9.55
C TYR A 554 33.51 -75.14 -9.45
N GLY A 555 34.26 -74.70 -10.46
CA GLY A 555 35.15 -73.53 -10.38
C GLY A 555 34.52 -72.12 -10.27
N ASP A 556 33.26 -71.93 -10.67
CA ASP A 556 32.66 -70.57 -10.80
C ASP A 556 32.46 -69.84 -9.45
N ASN A 557 32.47 -70.56 -8.32
CA ASN A 557 32.13 -70.00 -7.00
C ASN A 557 33.29 -69.31 -6.24
N ARG A 558 34.48 -69.17 -6.84
CA ARG A 558 35.65 -68.54 -6.16
C ARG A 558 36.04 -67.15 -6.62
N LEU A 559 35.61 -66.68 -7.80
CA LEU A 559 36.07 -65.39 -8.36
C LEU A 559 35.20 -64.18 -7.98
N TYR A 560 33.94 -64.38 -7.57
CA TYR A 560 33.01 -63.27 -7.26
C TYR A 560 33.17 -62.64 -5.86
N ARG A 561 34.17 -63.02 -5.06
CA ARG A 561 34.43 -62.41 -3.73
C ARG A 561 35.50 -61.32 -3.68
N THR A 562 36.17 -61.02 -4.80
CA THR A 562 37.28 -60.06 -4.87
C THR A 562 37.01 -58.85 -5.77
N ALA A 563 35.73 -58.60 -6.11
CA ALA A 563 35.28 -57.45 -6.91
C ALA A 563 34.40 -56.49 -6.09
N GLY A 564 34.70 -56.33 -4.79
CA GLY A 564 34.07 -55.34 -3.91
C GLY A 564 34.59 -53.93 -4.16
N VAL A 565 34.29 -53.35 -5.33
CA VAL A 565 34.59 -51.95 -5.65
C VAL A 565 33.37 -51.09 -5.32
N SER A 566 33.54 -50.09 -4.45
CA SER A 566 32.49 -49.14 -4.13
C SER A 566 32.24 -48.22 -5.33
N LEU A 567 30.99 -48.12 -5.79
CA LEU A 567 30.51 -47.00 -6.59
C LEU A 567 29.47 -46.24 -5.75
N ASP A 568 29.90 -45.14 -5.14
CA ASP A 568 29.03 -44.06 -4.67
C ASP A 568 29.07 -42.93 -5.72
N VAL A 569 28.29 -43.08 -6.80
CA VAL A 569 27.76 -42.01 -7.68
C VAL A 569 26.39 -42.45 -8.22
#